data_AF-A0A9D5YE00-F1
#
_entry.id   AF-A0A9D5YE00-F1
#
_cell.length_a   1.000
_cell.length_b   1.000
_cell.length_c   1.000
_cell.angle_alpha   90.00
_cell.angle_beta   90.00
_cell.angle_gamma   90.00
#
_symmetry.space_group_name_H-M   'P 1'
#
loop_
_entity.id
_entity.type
_entity.pdbx_description
1 polymer ?
#
loop_
_entity_poly.entity_id
_entity_poly.type
_entity_poly.pdbx_seq_one_letter_code
_entity_poly.pdbx_strand_id
1 'polypeptide(L)' 'PEIIDVEDIAQAVEYAHNNAKSGDIVTLSPASASFDKFPNFVARGNFFKEQVNKL' A
#
# COMPACT_ATOMS: atom_id res chain seq x y z
N PRO A 1 2.86 9.64 -16.07
CA PRO A 1 2.00 9.14 -14.97
C PRO A 1 2.11 10.09 -13.78
N GLU A 2 1.04 10.23 -13.01
CA GLU A 2 1.08 10.95 -11.73
C GLU A 2 1.90 10.13 -10.73
N ILE A 3 2.80 10.80 -10.00
CA ILE A 3 3.62 10.20 -8.95
C ILE A 3 3.36 11.02 -7.70
N ILE A 4 3.04 10.33 -6.62
CA ILE A 4 2.78 10.92 -5.31
C ILE A 4 3.71 10.30 -4.29
N ASP A 5 4.27 11.14 -3.43
CA ASP A 5 5.07 10.71 -2.30
C ASP A 5 4.19 10.71 -1.05
N VAL A 6 4.19 9.58 -0.33
CA VAL A 6 3.48 9.40 0.94
C VAL A 6 4.41 8.77 1.95
N GLU A 7 4.12 8.94 3.24
CA GLU A 7 5.03 8.50 4.29
C GLU A 7 4.92 7.00 4.56
N ASP A 8 3.73 6.41 4.44
CA ASP A 8 3.50 5.01 4.76
C ASP A 8 2.43 4.31 3.90
N ILE A 9 2.28 3.00 4.12
CA ILE A 9 1.35 2.15 3.38
C ILE A 9 -0.11 2.52 3.68
N ALA A 10 -0.44 3.02 4.87
CA ALA A 10 -1.81 3.39 5.19
C ALA A 10 -2.26 4.60 4.36
N GLN A 11 -1.43 5.63 4.28
CA GLN A 11 -1.66 6.78 3.39
C GLN A 11 -1.72 6.37 1.92
N ALA A 12 -0.83 5.46 1.49
CA ALA A 12 -0.86 4.94 0.12
C ALA A 12 -2.18 4.21 -0.21
N VAL A 13 -2.70 3.41 0.72
CA VAL A 13 -3.96 2.67 0.57
C VAL A 13 -5.15 3.63 0.51
N GLU A 14 -5.21 4.62 1.41
CA GLU A 14 -6.27 5.64 1.41
C GLU A 14 -6.26 6.46 0.12
N TYR A 15 -5.08 6.92 -0.33
CA TYR A 15 -4.97 7.64 -1.59
C TYR A 15 -5.41 6.77 -2.77
N ALA A 16 -4.94 5.52 -2.84
CA ALA A 16 -5.30 4.61 -3.92
C ALA A 16 -6.81 4.35 -3.94
N HIS A 17 -7.45 4.16 -2.78
CA HIS A 17 -8.89 3.96 -2.67
C HIS A 17 -9.70 5.17 -3.19
N ASN A 18 -9.31 6.38 -2.79
CA ASN A 18 -10.01 7.60 -3.17
C ASN A 18 -9.89 7.94 -4.67
N ASN A 19 -8.86 7.43 -5.35
CA ASN A 19 -8.57 7.74 -6.75
C ASN A 19 -8.90 6.59 -7.72
N ALA A 20 -8.95 5.35 -7.24
CA ALA A 20 -9.30 4.19 -8.06
C ALA A 20 -10.78 4.23 -8.48
N LYS A 21 -11.06 3.69 -9.66
CA LYS A 21 -12.41 3.57 -10.21
C LYS A 21 -12.81 2.10 -10.31
N SER A 22 -14.12 1.87 -10.44
CA SER A 22 -14.64 0.52 -10.66
C SER A 22 -13.98 -0.10 -11.90
N GLY A 23 -13.35 -1.26 -11.70
CA GLY A 23 -12.60 -2.00 -12.73
C GLY A 23 -11.08 -1.85 -12.65
N ASP A 24 -10.57 -0.91 -11.86
CA ASP A 24 -9.13 -0.76 -11.64
C ASP A 24 -8.57 -1.84 -10.71
N ILE A 25 -7.28 -2.15 -10.88
CA ILE A 25 -6.53 -3.07 -10.00
C ILE A 25 -5.44 -2.29 -9.28
N VAL A 26 -5.47 -2.31 -7.96
CA VAL A 26 -4.42 -1.74 -7.11
C VAL A 26 -3.51 -2.87 -6.61
N THR A 27 -2.20 -2.71 -6.76
CA THR A 27 -1.21 -3.72 -6.32
C THR A 27 -0.14 -3.09 -5.43
N LEU A 28 0.28 -3.85 -4.41
CA LEU A 28 1.46 -3.49 -3.61
C LEU A 28 2.71 -4.13 -4.25
N SER A 29 3.55 -3.32 -4.88
CA SER A 29 4.83 -3.76 -5.47
C SER A 29 5.98 -2.80 -5.09
N PRO A 30 6.54 -2.93 -3.87
CA PRO A 30 7.46 -1.93 -3.30
C PRO A 30 8.88 -1.99 -3.87
N ALA A 31 9.22 -3.00 -4.69
CA ALA A 31 10.55 -3.22 -5.29
C ALA A 31 11.77 -3.18 -4.33
N SER A 32 11.53 -3.19 -3.01
CA SER A 32 12.52 -2.98 -1.96
C SER A 32 12.35 -3.96 -0.79
N ALA A 33 13.44 -4.16 -0.04
CA ALA A 33 13.42 -4.92 1.21
C ALA A 33 12.52 -4.23 2.25
N SER A 34 11.89 -5.01 3.12
CA SER A 34 10.92 -4.50 4.10
C SER A 34 11.54 -4.02 5.42
N PHE A 35 12.85 -4.20 5.61
CA PHE A 35 13.53 -4.13 6.91
C PHE A 35 13.67 -2.71 7.48
N ASP A 36 13.29 -1.69 6.72
CA ASP A 36 13.24 -0.30 7.15
C ASP A 36 12.12 -0.05 8.17
N LYS A 37 10.90 -0.54 7.88
CA LYS A 37 9.70 -0.31 8.69
C LYS A 37 9.04 -1.59 9.21
N PHE A 38 9.43 -2.75 8.70
CA PHE A 38 8.82 -4.04 9.03
C PHE A 38 9.86 -5.12 9.31
N PRO A 39 9.59 -6.05 10.22
CA PRO A 39 10.52 -7.13 10.53
C PRO A 39 10.75 -8.09 9.34
N ASN A 40 9.81 -8.17 8.39
CA ASN A 40 9.91 -8.97 7.18
C ASN A 40 8.79 -8.61 6.17
N PHE A 41 8.88 -9.16 4.96
CA PHE A 41 7.93 -8.88 3.88
C PHE A 41 6.52 -9.40 4.18
N VAL A 42 6.38 -10.46 4.99
CA VAL A 42 5.09 -11.02 5.39
C VAL A 42 4.36 -10.04 6.31
N ALA A 43 5.06 -9.46 7.30
CA ALA A 43 4.52 -8.43 8.17
C ALA A 43 4.05 -7.20 7.37
N ARG A 44 4.86 -6.74 6.40
CA ARG A 44 4.47 -5.66 5.47
C ARG A 44 3.21 -6.00 4.67
N GLY A 45 3.14 -7.21 4.12
CA GLY A 45 1.99 -7.68 3.34
C GLY A 45 0.71 -7.85 4.19
N ASN A 46 0.85 -8.34 5.41
CA ASN A 46 -0.26 -8.45 6.36
C ASN A 46 -0.78 -7.05 6.76
N PHE A 47 0.13 -6.11 7.01
CA PHE A 47 -0.25 -4.72 7.29
C PHE A 47 -1.03 -4.10 6.12
N PHE A 48 -0.58 -4.27 4.88
CA PHE A 48 -1.33 -3.82 3.71
C PHE A 48 -2.74 -4.42 3.62
N LYS A 49 -2.87 -5.74 3.81
CA LYS A 49 -4.19 -6.40 3.82
C LYS A 49 -5.09 -5.86 4.93
N GLU A 50 -4.53 -5.59 6.11
CA GLU A 50 -5.27 -5.00 7.22
C GLU A 50 -5.80 -3.60 6.86
N GLN A 51 -4.97 -2.74 6.24
CA GLN A 51 -5.42 -1.42 5.81
C GLN A 51 -6.52 -1.52 4.74
N VAL A 52 -6.37 -2.41 3.75
CA VAL A 52 -7.37 -2.62 2.71
C VAL A 52 -8.70 -3.14 3.28
N ASN A 53 -8.66 -4.03 4.27
CA ASN A 53 -9.87 -4.56 4.91
C ASN A 53 -10.59 -3.54 5.82
N LYS A 54 -9.97 -2.39 6.12
CA LYS A 54 -10.55 -1.31 6.95
C LYS A 54 -11.20 -0.20 6.12
N LEU A 55 -11.02 -0.20 4.80
CA LEU A 55 -11.72 0.68 3.85
C LEU A 55 -13.21 0.37 3.84
#